data_AF-A0A3P9P4E5-F1
#
_entry.id   AF-A0A3P9P4E5-F1
#
_cell.length_a   1.000
_cell.length_b   1.000
_cell.length_c   1.000
_cell.angle_alpha   90.00
_cell.angle_beta   90.00
_cell.angle_gamma   90.00
#
_symmetry.space_group_name_H-M   'P 1'
#
loop_
_entity.id
_entity.type
_entity.pdbx_description
1 polymer ?
#
loop_
_entity_poly.entity_id
_entity_poly.type
_entity_poly.pdbx_seq_one_letter_code
_entity_poly.pdbx_strand_id
1 'polypeptide(L)'
;MENRYTQISKEDLEDLREAFDKIDIDHSGYVSDFELQELFREASFHLPGYKVREIVETFVAGDTNKDEKISFDEFVSVKLKSKKFSETFRKVLTRKEGINSFGGTSGVSCEGTQHSYSGEELLLRWVNYHLINAGTGTINNFSDKLISTSLPVIDLIDAIAPSMVKWDMVKRGEKGVLKNDEKINNAKYAISLARKIGARVYALPDDLVEVNPKMVMTVFACLMGHDMKRGKR
;
A
#
# COMPACT_ATOMS: atom_id res chain seq x y z
N MET A 1 13.65 40.14 -13.50
CA MET A 1 12.79 39.09 -12.94
C MET A 1 11.89 38.62 -14.06
N GLU A 2 12.31 37.61 -14.80
CA GLU A 2 11.55 37.11 -15.95
C GLU A 2 10.51 36.09 -15.48
N ASN A 3 9.25 36.41 -15.77
CA ASN A 3 8.07 35.59 -15.47
C ASN A 3 8.18 34.21 -16.13
N ARG A 4 8.40 33.16 -15.32
CA ARG A 4 8.38 31.75 -15.74
C ARG A 4 6.96 31.15 -15.85
N TYR A 5 5.93 31.99 -15.92
CA TYR A 5 4.51 31.57 -15.94
C TYR A 5 3.92 31.36 -17.34
N THR A 6 4.72 31.44 -18.41
CA THR A 6 4.21 31.61 -19.79
C THR A 6 3.81 30.32 -20.52
N GLN A 7 3.73 29.16 -19.86
CA GLN A 7 3.35 27.89 -20.52
C GLN A 7 2.28 27.06 -19.79
N ILE A 8 1.70 27.55 -18.69
CA ILE A 8 0.64 26.82 -17.98
C ILE A 8 -0.69 27.48 -18.33
N SER A 9 -1.66 26.67 -18.79
CA SER A 9 -3.01 27.16 -19.06
C SER A 9 -3.63 27.70 -17.77
N LYS A 10 -4.57 28.65 -17.89
CA LYS A 10 -5.24 29.22 -16.70
C LYS A 10 -6.00 28.13 -15.93
N GLU A 11 -6.60 27.19 -16.65
CA GLU A 11 -7.27 26.01 -16.11
C GLU A 11 -6.29 25.11 -15.32
N ASP A 12 -5.10 24.85 -15.88
CA ASP A 12 -4.06 24.08 -15.19
C ASP A 12 -3.53 24.76 -13.92
N LEU A 13 -3.53 26.09 -13.85
CA LEU A 13 -3.13 26.85 -12.66
C LEU A 13 -4.20 26.80 -11.58
N GLU A 14 -5.47 26.89 -11.95
CA GLU A 14 -6.62 26.77 -11.04
C GLU A 14 -6.68 25.37 -10.44
N ASP A 15 -6.52 24.31 -11.25
CA ASP A 15 -6.45 22.91 -10.79
C ASP A 15 -5.31 22.68 -9.78
N LEU A 16 -4.15 23.30 -10.00
CA LEU A 16 -3.02 23.17 -9.09
C LEU A 16 -3.24 23.93 -7.79
N ARG A 17 -3.93 25.07 -7.86
CA ARG A 17 -4.23 25.85 -6.68
C ARG A 17 -5.22 25.12 -5.79
N GLU A 18 -6.27 24.55 -6.37
CA GLU A 18 -7.21 23.70 -5.65
C GLU A 18 -6.52 22.47 -5.03
N ALA A 19 -5.61 21.85 -5.78
CA ALA A 19 -4.80 20.73 -5.30
C ALA A 19 -3.94 21.11 -4.09
N PHE A 20 -3.32 22.29 -4.13
CA PHE A 20 -2.47 22.81 -3.07
C PHE A 20 -3.29 23.12 -1.81
N ASP A 21 -4.40 23.86 -1.97
CA ASP A 21 -5.28 24.26 -0.87
C ASP A 21 -5.95 23.05 -0.19
N LYS A 22 -6.08 21.91 -0.88
CA LYS A 22 -6.61 20.65 -0.31
C LYS A 22 -5.64 19.94 0.63
N ILE A 23 -4.35 20.28 0.58
CA ILE A 23 -3.25 19.64 1.31
C ILE A 23 -2.78 20.52 2.45
N ASP A 24 -2.75 21.83 2.20
CA ASP A 24 -2.55 22.87 3.21
C ASP A 24 -3.74 22.85 4.19
N ILE A 25 -3.73 21.88 5.11
CA ILE A 25 -4.79 21.60 6.08
C ILE A 25 -4.86 22.73 7.09
N ASP A 26 -3.70 23.28 7.45
CA ASP A 26 -3.62 24.40 8.39
C ASP A 26 -3.79 25.77 7.73
N HIS A 27 -3.96 25.80 6.40
CA HIS A 27 -4.13 27.00 5.58
C HIS A 27 -3.00 28.03 5.78
N SER A 28 -1.78 27.54 6.05
CA SER A 28 -0.60 28.37 6.24
C SER A 28 -0.10 29.01 4.95
N GLY A 29 -0.60 28.57 3.78
CA GLY A 29 -0.12 28.96 2.46
C GLY A 29 1.12 28.18 2.02
N TYR A 30 1.51 27.16 2.80
CA TYR A 30 2.67 26.30 2.57
C TYR A 30 2.27 24.85 2.77
N VAL A 31 2.85 23.93 2.01
CA VAL A 31 2.71 22.49 2.26
C VAL A 31 3.94 22.02 3.04
N SER A 32 3.71 21.58 4.27
CA SER A 32 4.74 20.98 5.12
C SER A 32 4.93 19.47 4.84
N ASP A 33 6.07 18.93 5.26
CA ASP A 33 6.32 17.48 5.24
C ASP A 33 5.23 16.69 5.99
N PHE A 34 4.72 17.23 7.10
CA PHE A 34 3.65 16.60 7.87
C PHE A 34 2.34 16.51 7.06
N GLU A 35 1.90 17.59 6.45
CA GLU A 35 0.66 17.61 5.66
C GLU A 35 0.77 16.75 4.40
N LEU A 36 1.94 16.71 3.79
CA LEU A 36 2.24 15.84 2.68
C LEU A 36 2.19 14.36 3.12
N GLN A 37 2.76 14.02 4.27
CA GLN A 37 2.68 12.69 4.85
C GLN A 37 1.25 12.30 5.21
N GLU A 38 0.46 13.21 5.78
CA GLU A 38 -0.95 12.97 6.10
C GLU A 38 -1.77 12.77 4.83
N LEU A 39 -1.54 13.55 3.77
CA LEU A 39 -2.15 13.30 2.47
C LEU A 39 -1.87 11.88 1.97
N PHE A 40 -0.62 11.40 2.04
CA PHE A 40 -0.28 10.05 1.60
C PHE A 40 -0.78 8.95 2.53
N ARG A 41 -0.86 9.22 3.84
CA ARG A 41 -1.44 8.32 4.83
C ARG A 41 -2.95 8.15 4.60
N GLU A 42 -3.66 9.25 4.42
CA GLU A 42 -5.11 9.36 4.22
C GLU A 42 -5.54 8.79 2.84
N ALA A 43 -4.71 8.96 1.81
CA ALA A 43 -4.95 8.42 0.45
C ALA A 43 -5.09 6.89 0.37
N SER A 44 -5.00 6.19 1.50
CA SER A 44 -5.21 4.76 1.65
C SER A 44 -4.26 3.93 0.77
N PHE A 45 -3.00 4.36 0.71
CA PHE A 45 -1.89 3.61 0.13
C PHE A 45 -0.63 3.87 0.94
N HIS A 46 -0.07 2.81 1.53
CA HIS A 46 1.38 2.79 1.74
C HIS A 46 2.03 2.70 0.35
N LEU A 47 2.50 3.84 -0.14
CA LEU A 47 3.37 3.88 -1.30
C LEU A 47 4.61 3.03 -0.96
N PRO A 48 5.06 2.12 -1.87
CA PRO A 48 6.32 1.43 -1.68
C PRO A 48 7.43 2.44 -1.37
N GLY A 49 8.36 2.11 -0.47
CA GLY A 49 9.36 3.07 0.03
C GLY A 49 10.15 3.81 -1.07
N TYR A 50 10.33 3.19 -2.24
CA TYR A 50 10.96 3.84 -3.39
C TYR A 50 10.11 4.97 -4.01
N LYS A 51 8.77 4.87 -3.97
CA LYS A 51 7.86 5.94 -4.42
C LYS A 51 7.80 7.07 -3.41
N VAL A 52 7.81 6.75 -2.11
CA VAL A 52 7.93 7.76 -1.05
C VAL A 52 9.23 8.53 -1.23
N ARG A 53 10.32 7.81 -1.49
CA ARG A 53 11.62 8.41 -1.77
C ARG A 53 11.62 9.26 -3.04
N GLU A 54 10.98 8.82 -4.14
CA GLU A 54 10.83 9.62 -5.38
C GLU A 54 10.06 10.94 -5.11
N ILE A 55 9.05 10.89 -4.24
CA ILE A 55 8.25 12.06 -3.85
C ILE A 55 9.03 13.00 -2.93
N VAL A 56 9.73 12.47 -1.92
CA VAL A 56 10.58 13.26 -1.02
C VAL A 56 11.74 13.88 -1.79
N GLU A 57 12.39 13.16 -2.70
CA GLU A 57 13.43 13.71 -3.58
C GLU A 57 12.87 14.82 -4.48
N THR A 58 11.63 14.68 -4.94
CA THR A 58 10.94 15.72 -5.72
C THR A 58 10.60 16.94 -4.86
N PHE A 59 10.20 16.73 -3.60
CA PHE A 59 9.95 17.79 -2.63
C PHE A 59 11.23 18.59 -2.35
N VAL A 60 12.32 17.88 -2.05
CA VAL A 60 13.65 18.45 -1.85
C VAL A 60 14.18 19.17 -3.10
N ALA A 61 13.83 18.70 -4.31
CA ALA A 61 14.20 19.37 -5.56
C ALA A 61 13.30 20.58 -5.90
N GLY A 62 12.15 20.70 -5.24
CA GLY A 62 11.19 21.78 -5.36
C GLY A 62 11.44 22.92 -4.39
N ASP A 63 11.80 22.57 -3.15
CA ASP A 63 12.21 23.46 -2.08
C ASP A 63 13.53 24.17 -2.46
N THR A 64 13.38 25.34 -3.09
CA THR A 64 14.50 26.08 -3.67
C THR A 64 15.10 27.02 -2.64
N ASN A 65 14.28 27.48 -1.70
CA ASN A 65 14.67 28.36 -0.61
C ASN A 65 15.19 27.57 0.63
N LYS A 66 15.03 26.24 0.66
CA LYS A 66 15.41 25.30 1.73
C LYS A 66 14.73 25.59 3.06
N ASP A 67 13.48 26.04 3.01
CA ASP A 67 12.69 26.30 4.20
C ASP A 67 11.95 25.07 4.74
N GLU A 68 12.22 23.89 4.16
CA GLU A 68 11.60 22.59 4.48
C GLU A 68 10.09 22.58 4.24
N LYS A 69 9.59 23.57 3.51
CA LYS A 69 8.20 23.72 3.10
C LYS A 69 8.14 23.91 1.58
N ILE A 70 6.97 23.74 1.00
CA ILE A 70 6.74 24.07 -0.41
C ILE A 70 5.71 25.18 -0.49
N SER A 71 6.13 26.31 -1.03
CA SER A 71 5.24 27.38 -1.47
C SER A 71 4.51 26.99 -2.76
N PHE A 72 3.40 27.66 -3.06
CA PHE A 72 2.66 27.45 -4.31
C PHE A 72 3.55 27.64 -5.56
N ASP A 73 4.44 28.63 -5.54
CA ASP A 73 5.34 28.90 -6.67
C ASP A 73 6.39 27.80 -6.86
N GLU A 74 6.88 27.20 -5.76
CA GLU A 74 7.75 26.02 -5.79
C GLU A 74 7.00 24.78 -6.26
N PHE A 75 5.76 24.59 -5.82
CA PHE A 75 4.88 23.51 -6.25
C PHE A 75 4.63 23.55 -7.77
N VAL A 76 4.35 24.74 -8.30
CA VAL A 76 4.19 24.97 -9.75
C VAL A 76 5.51 24.74 -10.49
N SER A 77 6.64 25.17 -9.91
CA SER A 77 7.97 24.95 -10.47
C SER A 77 8.35 23.47 -10.52
N VAL A 78 7.91 22.66 -9.55
CA VAL A 78 8.06 21.20 -9.54
C VAL A 78 7.24 20.54 -10.65
N LYS A 79 5.99 20.98 -10.89
CA LYS A 79 5.15 20.47 -11.99
C LYS A 79 5.85 20.62 -13.34
N LEU A 80 6.52 21.75 -13.56
CA LEU A 80 7.27 22.00 -14.80
C LEU A 80 8.47 21.07 -14.97
N LYS A 81 9.06 20.59 -13.87
CA LYS A 81 10.19 19.65 -13.89
C LYS A 81 9.75 18.19 -14.00
N SER A 82 8.56 17.82 -13.54
CA SER A 82 8.07 16.44 -13.56
C SER A 82 6.55 16.34 -13.79
N LYS A 83 6.14 16.11 -15.04
CA LYS A 83 4.73 15.82 -15.39
C LYS A 83 4.16 14.62 -14.61
N LYS A 84 4.97 13.57 -14.45
CA LYS A 84 4.62 12.32 -13.75
C LYS A 84 4.27 12.54 -12.27
N PHE A 85 4.90 13.52 -11.62
CA PHE A 85 4.61 13.90 -10.23
C PHE A 85 3.20 14.49 -10.12
N SER A 86 2.86 15.48 -10.96
CA SER A 86 1.55 16.12 -10.94
C SER A 86 0.40 15.16 -11.21
N GLU A 87 0.60 14.16 -12.08
CA GLU A 87 -0.40 13.12 -12.34
C GLU A 87 -0.61 12.23 -11.12
N THR A 88 0.47 11.86 -10.42
CA THR A 88 0.42 11.04 -9.21
C THR A 88 -0.28 11.79 -8.07
N PHE A 89 0.09 13.06 -7.90
CA PHE A 89 -0.47 13.95 -6.88
C PHE A 89 -1.95 14.25 -7.12
N ARG A 90 -2.32 14.54 -8.38
CA ARG A 90 -3.72 14.76 -8.77
C ARG A 90 -4.59 13.53 -8.53
N LYS A 91 -4.08 12.32 -8.81
CA LYS A 91 -4.79 11.06 -8.53
C LYS A 91 -5.06 10.86 -7.04
N VAL A 92 -4.16 11.31 -6.18
CA VAL A 92 -4.33 11.24 -4.73
C VAL A 92 -5.42 12.20 -4.28
N LEU A 93 -5.44 13.42 -4.82
CA LEU A 93 -6.38 14.47 -4.45
C LEU A 93 -7.80 14.26 -4.97
N THR A 94 -7.97 13.80 -6.21
CA THR A 94 -9.30 13.53 -6.77
C THR A 94 -10.02 12.39 -6.06
N ARG A 95 -9.30 11.56 -5.30
CA ARG A 95 -9.88 10.48 -4.50
C ARG A 95 -10.57 10.96 -3.21
N LYS A 96 -10.26 12.19 -2.76
CA LYS A 96 -10.81 12.83 -1.55
C LYS A 96 -12.26 13.28 -1.72
N GLU A 97 -12.71 13.50 -2.96
CA GLU A 97 -14.11 13.82 -3.26
C GLU A 97 -14.79 12.58 -3.82
N GLY A 98 -15.64 11.95 -2.99
CA GLY A 98 -16.19 10.63 -3.29
C GLY A 98 -16.71 10.46 -4.71
N ILE A 99 -16.04 9.60 -5.49
CA ILE A 99 -16.58 8.62 -6.45
C ILE A 99 -15.43 7.79 -7.04
N ASN A 100 -15.76 6.53 -7.33
CA ASN A 100 -14.97 5.45 -7.90
C ASN A 100 -13.97 5.79 -9.02
N SER A 101 -12.86 5.04 -9.00
CA SER A 101 -11.97 4.66 -10.13
C SER A 101 -11.07 5.73 -10.74
N PHE A 102 -9.77 5.43 -10.84
CA PHE A 102 -9.03 5.57 -12.12
C PHE A 102 -7.74 4.73 -12.11
N GLY A 103 -7.53 4.04 -13.23
CA GLY A 103 -6.65 2.90 -13.39
C GLY A 103 -5.14 3.17 -13.38
N GLY A 104 -4.44 2.05 -13.26
CA GLY A 104 -3.00 1.92 -13.30
C GLY A 104 -2.39 2.24 -14.67
N THR A 105 -1.14 2.68 -14.58
CA THR A 105 -0.20 3.07 -15.61
C THR A 105 0.06 1.97 -16.64
N SER A 106 -0.30 2.17 -17.92
CA SER A 106 0.39 1.61 -19.10
C SER A 106 -0.14 2.25 -20.38
N GLY A 107 0.76 2.71 -21.26
CA GLY A 107 0.47 3.59 -22.40
C GLY A 107 -0.22 2.98 -23.62
N VAL A 108 -0.99 1.91 -23.47
CA VAL A 108 -1.79 1.35 -24.58
C VAL A 108 -3.06 0.71 -24.02
N SER A 109 -4.13 1.48 -23.84
CA SER A 109 -5.49 0.94 -23.74
C SER A 109 -6.46 2.03 -24.19
N CYS A 110 -6.98 1.85 -25.39
CA CYS A 110 -8.00 2.69 -25.99
C CYS A 110 -9.23 2.80 -25.07
N GLU A 111 -9.85 3.97 -25.12
CA GLU A 111 -11.23 4.31 -24.74
C GLU A 111 -12.06 3.21 -24.04
N GLY A 112 -12.44 3.48 -22.79
CA GLY A 112 -13.74 3.05 -22.29
C GLY A 112 -13.86 1.68 -21.62
N THR A 113 -12.86 1.21 -20.86
CA THR A 113 -13.06 0.06 -19.95
C THR A 113 -12.95 0.45 -18.47
N GLN A 114 -14.10 0.39 -17.78
CA GLN A 114 -14.20 0.43 -16.31
C GLN A 114 -13.45 -0.77 -15.72
N HIS A 115 -12.43 -0.54 -14.89
CA HIS A 115 -11.82 -1.59 -14.09
C HIS A 115 -12.19 -1.41 -12.61
N SER A 116 -13.26 -2.09 -12.20
CA SER A 116 -13.55 -2.40 -10.79
C SER A 116 -12.31 -3.06 -10.18
N TYR A 117 -11.83 -2.59 -9.02
CA TYR A 117 -10.74 -3.28 -8.31
C TYR A 117 -11.08 -4.76 -8.19
N SER A 118 -10.20 -5.64 -8.67
CA SER A 118 -10.42 -7.07 -8.51
C SER A 118 -10.38 -7.39 -7.01
N GLY A 119 -11.20 -8.34 -6.56
CA GLY A 119 -11.22 -8.74 -5.15
C GLY A 119 -9.83 -9.19 -4.64
N GLU A 120 -8.98 -9.65 -5.56
CA GLU A 120 -7.58 -10.00 -5.31
C GLU A 120 -6.73 -8.78 -4.89
N GLU A 121 -6.86 -7.65 -5.59
CA GLU A 121 -6.07 -6.46 -5.29
C GLU A 121 -6.45 -5.87 -3.92
N LEU A 122 -7.74 -5.88 -3.59
CA LEU A 122 -8.22 -5.46 -2.26
C LEU A 122 -7.67 -6.36 -1.15
N LEU A 123 -7.68 -7.67 -1.38
CA LEU A 123 -7.17 -8.63 -0.42
C LEU A 123 -5.67 -8.47 -0.18
N LEU A 124 -4.88 -8.30 -1.26
CA LEU A 124 -3.44 -8.13 -1.18
C LEU A 124 -3.06 -6.87 -0.39
N ARG A 125 -3.78 -5.77 -0.62
CA ARG A 125 -3.60 -4.53 0.14
C ARG A 125 -3.92 -4.71 1.62
N TRP A 126 -5.01 -5.40 1.94
CA TRP A 126 -5.39 -5.67 3.33
C TRP A 126 -4.33 -6.52 4.06
N VAL A 127 -3.79 -7.56 3.39
CA VAL A 127 -2.72 -8.39 3.95
C VAL A 127 -1.48 -7.54 4.25
N ASN A 128 -1.01 -6.77 3.28
CA ASN A 128 0.21 -5.98 3.43
C ASN A 128 0.06 -4.86 4.47
N TYR A 129 -1.12 -4.25 4.59
CA TYR A 129 -1.39 -3.27 5.65
C TYR A 129 -1.14 -3.85 7.06
N HIS A 130 -1.67 -5.05 7.34
CA HIS A 130 -1.47 -5.70 8.64
C HIS A 130 -0.04 -6.17 8.87
N LEU A 131 0.63 -6.70 7.84
CA LEU A 131 2.03 -7.13 7.95
C LEU A 131 2.98 -5.96 8.23
N ILE A 132 2.77 -4.82 7.57
CA ILE A 132 3.55 -3.60 7.82
C ILE A 132 3.34 -3.09 9.24
N ASN A 133 2.09 -3.03 9.71
CA ASN A 133 1.78 -2.58 11.06
C ASN A 133 2.36 -3.50 12.15
N ALA A 134 2.53 -4.78 11.84
CA ALA A 134 3.22 -5.74 12.69
C ALA A 134 4.76 -5.65 12.61
N GLY A 135 5.32 -4.78 11.75
CA GLY A 135 6.76 -4.65 11.53
C GLY A 135 7.38 -5.84 10.79
N THR A 136 6.58 -6.55 9.98
CA THR A 136 6.98 -7.77 9.24
C THR A 136 7.04 -7.52 7.73
N GLY A 137 7.58 -8.49 6.97
CA GLY A 137 7.74 -8.36 5.52
C GLY A 137 6.41 -8.44 4.75
N THR A 138 6.36 -7.83 3.56
CA THR A 138 5.20 -7.84 2.67
C THR A 138 5.27 -8.94 1.60
N ILE A 139 4.13 -9.27 0.99
CA ILE A 139 4.05 -10.15 -0.19
C ILE A 139 3.69 -9.35 -1.45
N ASN A 140 4.23 -9.76 -2.60
CA ASN A 140 4.00 -9.06 -3.87
C ASN A 140 2.73 -9.53 -4.60
N ASN A 141 2.34 -10.79 -4.40
CA ASN A 141 1.14 -11.41 -4.96
C ASN A 141 0.86 -12.74 -4.23
N PHE A 142 -0.26 -13.41 -4.54
CA PHE A 142 -0.62 -14.70 -3.93
C PHE A 142 0.16 -15.92 -4.46
N SER A 143 1.13 -15.70 -5.35
CA SER A 143 2.09 -16.68 -5.84
C SER A 143 3.52 -16.41 -5.31
N ASP A 144 3.66 -15.52 -4.32
CA ASP A 144 4.97 -15.12 -3.77
C ASP A 144 5.64 -16.31 -3.05
N LYS A 145 6.89 -16.59 -3.39
CA LYS A 145 7.66 -17.72 -2.83
C LYS A 145 7.84 -17.62 -1.31
N LEU A 146 7.75 -16.42 -0.73
CA LEU A 146 7.77 -16.24 0.72
C LEU A 146 6.63 -16.99 1.42
N ILE A 147 5.49 -17.16 0.75
CA ILE A 147 4.31 -17.87 1.27
C ILE A 147 4.64 -19.35 1.52
N SER A 148 5.59 -19.95 0.78
CA SER A 148 6.04 -21.33 1.01
C SER A 148 6.61 -21.56 2.42
N THR A 149 7.06 -20.51 3.10
CA THR A 149 7.55 -20.58 4.49
C THR A 149 6.42 -20.53 5.53
N SER A 150 5.20 -20.18 5.10
CA SER A 150 4.04 -19.84 5.92
C SER A 150 4.23 -18.67 6.89
N LEU A 151 5.40 -18.00 6.89
CA LEU A 151 5.67 -16.86 7.76
C LEU A 151 4.70 -15.69 7.52
N PRO A 152 4.41 -15.25 6.26
CA PRO A 152 3.44 -14.19 6.05
C PRO A 152 2.03 -14.52 6.58
N VAL A 153 1.64 -15.81 6.56
CA VAL A 153 0.35 -16.24 7.09
C VAL A 153 0.35 -16.20 8.62
N ILE A 154 1.44 -16.66 9.25
CA ILE A 154 1.60 -16.67 10.72
C ILE A 154 1.71 -15.25 11.27
N ASP A 155 2.56 -14.41 10.66
CA ASP A 155 2.75 -13.01 11.02
C ASP A 155 1.42 -12.24 10.90
N LEU A 156 0.65 -12.48 9.84
CA LEU A 156 -0.69 -11.90 9.69
C LEU A 156 -1.66 -12.37 10.78
N ILE A 157 -1.64 -13.66 11.15
CA ILE A 157 -2.49 -14.18 12.23
C ILE A 157 -2.13 -13.50 13.56
N ASP A 158 -0.85 -13.27 13.86
CA ASP A 158 -0.44 -12.56 15.07
C ASP A 158 -0.91 -11.09 15.05
N ALA A 159 -0.84 -10.43 13.89
CA ALA A 159 -1.32 -9.06 13.71
C ALA A 159 -2.83 -8.94 13.98
N ILE A 160 -3.64 -9.87 13.45
CA ILE A 160 -5.10 -9.83 13.63
C ILE A 160 -5.54 -10.50 14.93
N ALA A 161 -4.76 -11.38 15.56
CA ALA A 161 -5.12 -12.08 16.79
C ALA A 161 -3.89 -12.22 17.70
N PRO A 162 -3.49 -11.12 18.38
CA PRO A 162 -2.29 -11.11 19.20
C PRO A 162 -2.31 -12.18 20.29
N SER A 163 -1.13 -12.69 20.66
CA SER A 163 -0.94 -13.73 21.69
C SER A 163 -1.42 -15.14 21.31
N MET A 164 -1.89 -15.36 20.07
CA MET A 164 -2.26 -16.70 19.64
C MET A 164 -1.08 -17.51 19.10
N VAL A 165 -0.10 -16.84 18.53
CA VAL A 165 1.10 -17.47 17.98
C VAL A 165 2.09 -17.80 19.10
N LYS A 166 2.53 -19.06 19.13
CA LYS A 166 3.62 -19.54 19.96
C LYS A 166 4.87 -19.62 19.10
N TRP A 167 5.70 -18.59 19.17
CA TRP A 167 6.88 -18.46 18.31
C TRP A 167 7.91 -19.59 18.46
N ASP A 168 7.94 -20.27 19.61
CA ASP A 168 8.77 -21.47 19.82
C ASP A 168 8.45 -22.62 18.85
N MET A 169 7.21 -22.66 18.34
CA MET A 169 6.76 -23.66 17.37
C MET A 169 7.05 -23.26 15.91
N VAL A 170 7.52 -22.04 15.66
CA VAL A 170 7.70 -21.48 14.31
C VAL A 170 9.19 -21.50 13.95
N LYS A 171 9.53 -22.07 12.79
CA LYS A 171 10.89 -22.02 12.25
C LYS A 171 11.02 -20.87 11.26
N ARG A 172 11.99 -19.98 11.45
CA ARG A 172 12.31 -18.89 10.49
C ARG A 172 13.49 -19.22 9.56
N GLY A 173 14.08 -20.41 9.71
CA GLY A 173 15.21 -20.90 8.92
C GLY A 173 16.57 -20.44 9.48
N GLU A 174 17.60 -21.27 9.30
CA GLU A 174 18.99 -20.90 9.56
C GLU A 174 19.62 -20.38 8.25
N LYS A 175 20.35 -19.26 8.29
CA LYS A 175 21.00 -18.64 7.11
C LYS A 175 20.05 -18.32 5.94
N GLY A 176 18.76 -18.13 6.22
CA GLY A 176 17.76 -17.68 5.24
C GLY A 176 17.13 -18.78 4.38
N VAL A 177 17.35 -20.07 4.68
CA VAL A 177 16.73 -21.18 3.95
C VAL A 177 16.01 -22.13 4.93
N LEU A 178 14.71 -22.34 4.73
CA LEU A 178 13.95 -23.37 5.45
C LEU A 178 13.97 -24.69 4.69
N LYS A 179 14.19 -25.80 5.40
CA LYS A 179 14.04 -27.16 4.85
C LYS A 179 12.56 -27.46 4.58
N ASN A 180 12.30 -28.40 3.69
CA ASN A 180 10.93 -28.76 3.32
C ASN A 180 10.10 -29.22 4.53
N ASP A 181 10.70 -29.99 5.44
CA ASP A 181 10.06 -30.45 6.68
C ASP A 181 9.72 -29.30 7.64
N GLU A 182 10.50 -28.22 7.63
CA GLU A 182 10.22 -27.03 8.44
C GLU A 182 9.07 -26.23 7.85
N LYS A 183 9.05 -26.08 6.52
CA LYS A 183 7.96 -25.43 5.79
C LYS A 183 6.63 -26.13 6.03
N ILE A 184 6.59 -27.46 5.91
CA ILE A 184 5.36 -28.23 6.13
C ILE A 184 4.88 -28.15 7.59
N ASN A 185 5.80 -28.10 8.56
CA ASN A 185 5.46 -27.93 9.97
C ASN A 185 4.88 -26.53 10.25
N ASN A 186 5.50 -25.48 9.70
CA ASN A 186 4.95 -24.13 9.78
C ASN A 186 3.57 -24.04 9.12
N ALA A 187 3.37 -24.66 7.95
CA ALA A 187 2.09 -24.65 7.23
C ALA A 187 0.97 -25.35 8.03
N LYS A 188 1.26 -26.53 8.60
CA LYS A 188 0.34 -27.23 9.51
C LYS A 188 -0.04 -26.35 10.70
N TYR A 189 0.95 -25.65 11.26
CA TYR A 189 0.74 -24.76 12.39
C TYR A 189 -0.13 -23.54 12.01
N ALA A 190 0.18 -22.88 10.89
CA ALA A 190 -0.56 -21.73 10.38
C ALA A 190 -2.05 -22.05 10.14
N ILE A 191 -2.34 -23.19 9.50
CA ILE A 191 -3.73 -23.64 9.26
C ILE A 191 -4.45 -23.95 10.58
N SER A 192 -3.74 -24.58 11.53
CA SER A 192 -4.30 -24.87 12.85
C SER A 192 -4.65 -23.58 13.60
N LEU A 193 -3.78 -22.57 13.55
CA LEU A 193 -4.02 -21.25 14.13
C LEU A 193 -5.20 -20.53 13.47
N ALA A 194 -5.25 -20.50 12.14
CA ALA A 194 -6.33 -19.87 11.41
C ALA A 194 -7.71 -20.46 11.78
N ARG A 195 -7.79 -21.80 11.89
CA ARG A 195 -9.02 -22.46 12.33
C ARG A 195 -9.34 -22.18 13.80
N LYS A 196 -8.31 -22.11 14.67
CA LYS A 196 -8.48 -21.82 16.10
C LYS A 196 -9.05 -20.43 16.36
N ILE A 197 -8.66 -19.42 15.57
CA ILE A 197 -9.27 -18.08 15.64
C ILE A 197 -10.69 -18.05 15.04
N GLY A 198 -11.11 -19.11 14.33
CA GLY A 198 -12.44 -19.23 13.75
C GLY A 198 -12.52 -18.85 12.27
N ALA A 199 -11.39 -18.72 11.58
CA ALA A 199 -11.36 -18.59 10.12
C ALA A 199 -11.67 -19.94 9.45
N ARG A 200 -12.57 -19.94 8.46
CA ARG A 200 -13.04 -21.16 7.78
C ARG A 200 -12.10 -21.59 6.65
N VAL A 201 -10.87 -21.94 7.01
CA VAL A 201 -9.82 -22.30 6.04
C VAL A 201 -9.92 -23.77 5.60
N TYR A 202 -10.04 -23.98 4.28
CA TYR A 202 -10.12 -25.30 3.64
C TYR A 202 -8.79 -25.77 3.02
N ALA A 203 -7.79 -24.89 2.91
CA ALA A 203 -6.49 -25.24 2.37
C ALA A 203 -5.77 -26.31 3.20
N LEU A 204 -4.96 -27.11 2.51
CA LEU A 204 -4.04 -28.07 3.09
C LEU A 204 -2.66 -27.44 3.32
N PRO A 205 -1.84 -28.00 4.22
CA PRO A 205 -0.48 -27.51 4.43
C PRO A 205 0.35 -27.48 3.14
N ASP A 206 0.22 -28.51 2.32
CA ASP A 206 0.90 -28.64 1.03
C ASP A 206 0.54 -27.49 0.08
N ASP A 207 -0.71 -27.01 0.08
CA ASP A 207 -1.12 -25.86 -0.74
C ASP A 207 -0.34 -24.58 -0.41
N LEU A 208 0.06 -24.39 0.85
CA LEU A 208 0.89 -23.25 1.26
C LEU A 208 2.35 -23.47 0.86
N VAL A 209 2.89 -24.67 1.09
CA VAL A 209 4.29 -25.00 0.79
C VAL A 209 4.57 -24.93 -0.71
N GLU A 210 3.64 -25.40 -1.54
CA GLU A 210 3.71 -25.34 -3.00
C GLU A 210 3.27 -23.99 -3.58
N VAL A 211 2.68 -23.12 -2.74
CA VAL A 211 2.15 -21.82 -3.14
C VAL A 211 1.08 -21.95 -4.24
N ASN A 212 0.06 -22.77 -3.98
CA ASN A 212 -1.09 -22.92 -4.86
C ASN A 212 -1.96 -21.64 -4.81
N PRO A 213 -1.96 -20.78 -5.86
CA PRO A 213 -2.46 -19.41 -5.73
C PRO A 213 -3.95 -19.34 -5.38
N LYS A 214 -4.75 -20.29 -5.88
CA LYS A 214 -6.19 -20.37 -5.59
C LYS A 214 -6.43 -20.66 -4.12
N MET A 215 -5.71 -21.64 -3.57
CA MET A 215 -5.87 -22.05 -2.17
C MET A 215 -5.29 -21.00 -1.23
N VAL A 216 -4.12 -20.45 -1.54
CA VAL A 216 -3.49 -19.35 -0.80
C VAL A 216 -4.41 -18.13 -0.71
N MET A 217 -5.02 -17.72 -1.83
CA MET A 217 -5.97 -16.60 -1.84
C MET A 217 -7.16 -16.86 -0.90
N THR A 218 -7.71 -18.09 -0.89
CA THR A 218 -8.80 -18.43 0.02
C THR A 218 -8.39 -18.37 1.50
N VAL A 219 -7.14 -18.71 1.84
CA VAL A 219 -6.62 -18.60 3.21
C VAL A 219 -6.66 -17.15 3.68
N PHE A 220 -6.06 -16.24 2.90
CA PHE A 220 -6.06 -14.81 3.22
C PHE A 220 -7.47 -14.21 3.25
N ALA A 221 -8.33 -14.59 2.31
CA ALA A 221 -9.72 -14.14 2.29
C ALA A 221 -10.50 -14.59 3.54
N CYS A 222 -10.26 -15.82 4.02
CA CYS A 222 -10.87 -16.32 5.25
C CYS A 222 -10.38 -15.56 6.50
N LEU A 223 -9.10 -15.19 6.54
CA LEU A 223 -8.53 -14.36 7.62
C LEU A 223 -9.12 -12.95 7.61
N MET A 224 -9.23 -12.32 6.44
CA MET A 224 -9.88 -11.02 6.26
C MET A 224 -11.35 -11.06 6.70
N GLY A 225 -12.09 -12.08 6.26
CA GLY A 225 -13.49 -12.28 6.66
C GLY A 225 -13.68 -12.53 8.16
N HIS A 226 -12.67 -13.05 8.86
CA HIS A 226 -12.67 -13.16 10.31
C HIS A 226 -12.45 -11.80 10.99
N ASP A 227 -11.40 -11.07 10.57
CA ASP A 227 -11.04 -9.75 11.13
C ASP A 227 -12.18 -8.73 11.01
N MET A 228 -12.83 -8.66 9.83
CA MET A 228 -13.95 -7.74 9.57
C MET A 228 -15.19 -8.02 10.44
N LYS A 229 -15.38 -9.26 10.92
CA LYS A 229 -16.49 -9.59 11.83
C LYS A 229 -16.20 -9.18 13.26
N ARG A 230 -14.93 -9.03 13.63
CA ARG A 230 -14.50 -8.67 14.98
C ARG A 230 -14.68 -7.17 15.23
N GLY A 231 -14.45 -6.32 14.24
CA GLY A 231 -14.69 -4.87 14.33
C GLY A 231 -16.18 -4.43 14.35
N LYS A 232 -17.13 -5.38 14.24
CA LYS A 232 -18.58 -5.12 14.32
C LYS A 232 -19.21 -5.58 15.64
N ARG A 233 -18.40 -5.95 16.63
CA ARG A 233 -18.84 -6.38 17.97
C ARG A 233 -18.44 -5.39 19.03
#